data_AF-M4VEE5-F1
#
_entry.id   AF-M4VEE5-F1
#
_cell.length_a   1.000
_cell.length_b   1.000
_cell.length_c   1.000
_cell.angle_alpha   90.00
_cell.angle_beta   90.00
_cell.angle_gamma   90.00
#
_symmetry.space_group_name_H-M   'P 1'
#
loop_
_entity.id
_entity.type
_entity.pdbx_description
1 polymer ?
#
loop_
_entity_poly.entity_id
_entity_poly.type
_entity_poly.pdbx_seq_one_letter_code
_entity_poly.pdbx_strand_id
1 'polypeptide(L)'
;MKQCLGFMALAILLISGCTTSYVRLPSSANQVYSNNDVRQALSLLAQNGVVVHVPESTTREFEKTEIDSKCRRSEEPLWSSKLSIYLNEFRRRPELLSRIHVIEIKRGDTADVKIQKDLDDALTISIQFVKFENHGKVSFQTQLPCNASVAEYLGRSIVKTDYEFPDSQKFVSVLQSLPERKEVSRFQFSRDFLGYLASRGAILKFSHELSFEKTAQGEYVLVELLNRLADESKQPFHQHMNYWFQQIHKNSSQAQLIQLFAIINETELKAGVRVEDARDVSQVVNPQAPDVTYLYITYNVENDRVNAAELKDLDKCLQNFTDDMSGFKFRKPASQEKTSYLKPGYNCRIPLGT
;
A
#
# COMPACT_ATOMS: atom_id res chain seq x y z
N MET A 1 6.93 -63.28 -21.04
CA MET A 1 7.06 -62.43 -19.83
C MET A 1 8.20 -61.42 -19.96
N LYS A 2 8.22 -60.54 -20.98
CA LYS A 2 9.21 -59.44 -21.08
C LYS A 2 8.62 -58.09 -21.51
N GLN A 3 7.34 -58.03 -21.89
CA GLN A 3 6.69 -56.79 -22.34
C GLN A 3 5.84 -56.09 -21.27
N CYS A 4 5.48 -56.73 -20.16
CA CYS A 4 4.69 -56.08 -19.10
C CYS A 4 5.52 -55.25 -18.11
N LEU A 5 6.83 -55.46 -17.99
CA LEU A 5 7.66 -54.66 -17.07
C LEU A 5 8.01 -53.26 -17.62
N GLY A 6 8.09 -53.10 -18.95
CA GLY A 6 8.41 -51.80 -19.56
C GLY A 6 7.30 -50.76 -19.38
N PHE A 7 6.04 -51.18 -19.45
CA PHE A 7 4.89 -50.28 -19.28
C PHE A 7 4.65 -49.88 -17.82
N MET A 8 4.96 -50.76 -16.85
CA MET A 8 4.89 -50.39 -15.42
C MET A 8 6.01 -49.44 -15.00
N ALA A 9 7.23 -49.57 -15.55
CA ALA A 9 8.32 -48.65 -15.25
C ALA A 9 8.06 -47.22 -15.79
N LEU A 10 7.45 -47.11 -16.98
CA LEU A 10 7.08 -45.81 -17.56
C LEU A 10 5.89 -45.17 -16.82
N ALA A 11 4.93 -45.96 -16.34
CA ALA A 11 3.83 -45.47 -15.52
C ALA A 11 4.30 -44.99 -14.13
N ILE A 12 5.27 -45.66 -13.51
CA ILE A 12 5.83 -45.24 -12.20
C ILE A 12 6.69 -43.95 -12.35
N LEU A 13 7.37 -43.75 -13.48
CA LEU A 13 8.09 -42.50 -13.79
C LEU A 13 7.15 -41.31 -14.07
N LEU A 14 5.93 -41.57 -14.57
CA LEU A 14 4.92 -40.53 -14.81
C LEU A 14 4.10 -40.18 -13.55
N ILE A 15 4.02 -41.08 -12.56
CA ILE A 15 3.30 -40.85 -11.30
C ILE A 15 4.21 -40.27 -10.19
N SER A 16 5.54 -40.36 -10.35
CA SER A 16 6.54 -39.74 -9.45
C SER A 16 6.97 -38.33 -9.86
N GLY A 17 6.26 -37.72 -10.81
CA GLY A 17 6.30 -36.28 -11.04
C GLY A 17 5.63 -35.54 -9.88
N CYS A 18 6.21 -35.58 -8.68
CA CYS A 18 5.99 -34.58 -7.66
C CYS A 18 6.35 -33.23 -8.28
N THR A 19 5.36 -32.53 -8.83
CA THR A 19 5.49 -31.13 -9.21
C THR A 19 5.55 -30.31 -7.92
N THR A 20 6.65 -30.41 -7.17
CA THR A 20 7.05 -29.31 -6.30
C THR A 20 7.41 -28.18 -7.25
N SER A 21 6.41 -27.38 -7.60
CA SER A 21 6.61 -26.17 -8.40
C SER A 21 7.40 -25.22 -7.52
N TYR A 22 8.74 -25.29 -7.61
CA TYR A 22 9.61 -24.38 -6.88
C TYR A 22 9.22 -22.95 -7.22
N VAL A 23 8.93 -22.15 -6.19
CA VAL A 23 8.57 -20.75 -6.37
C VAL A 23 9.79 -20.02 -6.93
N ARG A 24 9.65 -19.46 -8.13
CA ARG A 24 10.72 -18.69 -8.77
C ARG A 24 10.78 -17.29 -8.14
N LEU A 25 11.81 -17.04 -7.36
CA LEU A 25 12.04 -15.74 -6.73
C LEU A 25 12.50 -14.70 -7.77
N PRO A 26 12.06 -13.43 -7.66
CA PRO A 26 12.55 -12.34 -8.50
C PRO A 26 14.04 -12.08 -8.22
N SER A 27 14.82 -11.94 -9.29
CA SER A 27 16.25 -11.61 -9.18
C SER A 27 16.51 -10.14 -8.86
N SER A 28 15.54 -9.25 -9.08
CA SER A 28 15.66 -7.81 -8.80
C SER A 28 14.30 -7.13 -8.64
N ALA A 29 14.30 -5.94 -8.02
CA ALA A 29 13.13 -5.07 -7.93
C ALA A 29 12.57 -4.64 -9.30
N ASN A 30 13.41 -4.56 -10.34
CA ASN A 30 12.97 -4.26 -11.71
C ASN A 30 11.99 -5.31 -12.26
N GLN A 31 12.08 -6.57 -11.81
CA GLN A 31 11.16 -7.64 -12.19
C GLN A 31 9.87 -7.63 -11.38
N VAL A 32 9.85 -6.87 -10.28
CA VAL A 32 8.71 -6.75 -9.38
C VAL A 32 7.74 -5.69 -9.89
N TYR A 33 8.27 -4.56 -10.37
CA TYR A 33 7.46 -3.39 -10.70
C TYR A 33 7.91 -2.74 -12.03
N SER A 34 7.01 -2.75 -13.02
CA SER A 34 7.28 -2.36 -14.41
C SER A 34 7.01 -0.90 -14.74
N ASN A 35 6.29 -0.15 -13.87
CA ASN A 35 6.01 1.26 -14.12
C ASN A 35 7.21 2.13 -13.74
N ASN A 36 8.08 2.36 -14.74
CA ASN A 36 9.31 3.13 -14.57
C ASN A 36 9.04 4.58 -14.12
N ASP A 37 7.97 5.20 -14.62
CA ASP A 37 7.62 6.59 -14.33
C ASP A 37 7.34 6.81 -12.85
N VAL A 38 6.52 5.94 -12.24
CA VAL A 38 6.22 6.01 -10.79
C VAL A 38 7.49 5.78 -9.98
N ARG A 39 8.31 4.78 -10.35
CA ARG A 39 9.58 4.52 -9.63
C ARG A 39 10.52 5.70 -9.65
N GLN A 40 10.64 6.38 -10.80
CA GLN A 40 11.46 7.58 -10.92
C GLN A 40 10.92 8.70 -10.04
N ALA A 41 9.61 8.95 -10.06
CA ALA A 41 9.00 9.98 -9.22
C ALA A 41 9.15 9.69 -7.72
N LEU A 42 8.95 8.44 -7.29
CA LEU A 42 9.19 8.03 -5.90
C LEU A 42 10.68 8.14 -5.51
N SER A 43 11.59 7.87 -6.46
CA SER A 43 13.03 8.03 -6.23
C SER A 43 13.39 9.50 -6.02
N LEU A 44 12.77 10.42 -6.76
CA LEU A 44 12.95 11.87 -6.55
C LEU A 44 12.45 12.30 -5.16
N LEU A 45 11.30 11.79 -4.70
CA LEU A 45 10.82 12.04 -3.33
C LEU A 45 11.83 11.56 -2.30
N ALA A 46 12.27 10.31 -2.41
CA ALA A 46 13.23 9.69 -1.50
C ALA A 46 14.53 10.50 -1.44
N GLN A 47 15.08 10.89 -2.59
CA GLN A 47 16.30 11.70 -2.69
C GLN A 47 16.16 13.07 -2.02
N ASN A 48 14.94 13.63 -1.97
CA ASN A 48 14.66 14.90 -1.31
C ASN A 48 14.22 14.74 0.16
N GLY A 49 14.15 13.51 0.69
CA GLY A 49 13.67 13.24 2.04
C GLY A 49 12.18 13.58 2.22
N VAL A 50 11.40 13.55 1.14
CA VAL A 50 9.96 13.81 1.20
C VAL A 50 9.22 12.52 1.49
N VAL A 51 8.43 12.51 2.56
CA VAL A 51 7.61 11.35 2.94
C VAL A 51 6.18 11.55 2.44
N VAL A 52 5.53 10.46 2.05
CA VAL A 52 4.12 10.47 1.66
C VAL A 52 3.30 9.96 2.82
N HIS A 53 2.31 10.73 3.25
CA HIS A 53 1.34 10.33 4.26
C HIS A 53 -0.03 10.14 3.60
N VAL A 54 -0.55 8.92 3.68
CA VAL A 54 -1.93 8.60 3.28
C VAL A 54 -2.63 8.09 4.54
N PRO A 55 -3.48 8.90 5.19
CA PRO A 55 -4.21 8.48 6.37
C PRO A 55 -5.06 7.24 6.08
N GLU A 56 -5.25 6.40 7.09
CA GLU A 56 -6.08 5.19 6.97
C GLU A 56 -7.52 5.51 6.56
N SER A 57 -8.05 6.67 6.93
CA SER A 57 -9.35 7.12 6.44
C SER A 57 -9.38 7.24 4.92
N THR A 58 -8.27 7.61 4.28
CA THR A 58 -8.16 7.78 2.83
C THR A 58 -7.96 6.47 2.09
N THR A 59 -7.21 5.51 2.68
CA THR A 59 -7.04 4.17 2.08
C THR A 59 -8.36 3.40 2.02
N ARG A 60 -9.35 3.81 2.83
CA ARG A 60 -10.69 3.22 2.92
C ARG A 60 -11.77 3.92 2.07
N GLU A 61 -11.44 4.98 1.34
CA GLU A 61 -12.41 5.69 0.48
C GLU A 61 -12.39 5.09 -0.93
N PHE A 62 -13.56 4.65 -1.41
CA PHE A 62 -13.76 4.01 -2.70
C PHE A 62 -14.95 4.65 -3.42
N GLU A 63 -14.84 4.79 -4.75
CA GLU A 63 -16.01 5.11 -5.57
C GLU A 63 -16.95 3.92 -5.55
N LYS A 64 -18.25 4.18 -5.46
CA LYS A 64 -19.23 3.10 -5.41
C LYS A 64 -20.54 3.51 -6.04
N THR A 65 -21.20 2.54 -6.65
CA THR A 65 -22.58 2.69 -7.14
C THR A 65 -23.45 1.66 -6.42
N GLU A 66 -24.53 2.12 -5.81
CA GLU A 66 -25.39 1.31 -4.94
C GLU A 66 -26.86 1.62 -5.19
N ILE A 67 -27.67 0.57 -5.35
CA ILE A 67 -29.14 0.65 -5.40
C ILE A 67 -29.72 0.01 -4.15
N ASP A 68 -29.26 -1.20 -3.84
CA ASP A 68 -29.50 -1.90 -2.59
C ASP A 68 -28.32 -2.84 -2.28
N SER A 69 -28.42 -3.61 -1.19
CA SER A 69 -27.36 -4.50 -0.75
C SER A 69 -27.03 -5.64 -1.74
N LYS A 70 -27.96 -5.98 -2.64
CA LYS A 70 -27.79 -7.01 -3.67
C LYS A 70 -27.26 -6.45 -4.99
N CYS A 71 -27.54 -5.18 -5.28
CA CYS A 71 -27.07 -4.50 -6.48
C CYS A 71 -26.20 -3.29 -6.12
N ARG A 72 -24.92 -3.58 -5.86
CA ARG A 72 -23.87 -2.60 -5.59
C ARG A 72 -22.56 -3.01 -6.26
N ARG A 73 -21.69 -2.03 -6.50
CA ARG A 73 -20.32 -2.22 -7.01
C ARG A 73 -19.43 -1.15 -6.40
N SER A 74 -18.34 -1.58 -5.79
CA SER A 74 -17.24 -0.69 -5.40
C SER A 74 -16.17 -0.72 -6.47
N GLU A 75 -15.55 0.43 -6.73
CA GLU A 75 -14.40 0.58 -7.60
C GLU A 75 -13.09 0.49 -6.80
N GLU A 76 -11.97 0.63 -7.50
CA GLU A 76 -10.62 0.52 -6.94
C GLU A 76 -10.30 1.66 -5.95
N PRO A 77 -9.32 1.46 -5.03
CA PRO A 77 -8.84 2.55 -4.18
C PRO A 77 -8.27 3.68 -5.03
N LEU A 78 -8.86 4.88 -4.94
CA LEU A 78 -8.52 5.99 -5.82
C LEU A 78 -7.23 6.73 -5.43
N TRP A 79 -6.79 6.60 -4.17
CA TRP A 79 -5.69 7.41 -3.65
C TRP A 79 -4.39 7.21 -4.44
N SER A 80 -4.12 5.99 -4.92
CA SER A 80 -2.89 5.65 -5.65
C SER A 80 -2.89 6.24 -7.06
N SER A 81 -4.04 6.21 -7.74
CA SER A 81 -4.20 6.83 -9.06
C SER A 81 -4.07 8.35 -8.97
N LYS A 82 -4.68 8.96 -7.96
CA LYS A 82 -4.58 10.41 -7.73
C LYS A 82 -3.17 10.83 -7.32
N LEU A 83 -2.51 10.11 -6.41
CA LEU A 83 -1.11 10.38 -6.03
C LEU A 83 -0.20 10.37 -7.26
N SER A 84 -0.35 9.40 -8.16
CA SER A 84 0.45 9.29 -9.39
C SER A 84 0.35 10.54 -10.28
N ILE A 85 -0.80 11.23 -10.30
CA ILE A 85 -0.96 12.49 -11.04
C ILE A 85 -0.04 13.58 -10.45
N TYR A 86 -0.02 13.75 -9.13
CA TYR A 86 0.83 14.76 -8.47
C TYR A 86 2.32 14.40 -8.51
N LEU A 87 2.66 13.12 -8.40
CA LEU A 87 4.03 12.62 -8.58
C LEU A 87 4.59 12.98 -9.96
N ASN A 88 3.75 12.93 -10.99
CA ASN A 88 4.16 13.33 -12.34
C ASN A 88 4.48 14.83 -12.45
N GLU A 89 3.81 15.70 -11.69
CA GLU A 89 4.18 17.12 -11.66
C GLU A 89 5.55 17.34 -11.03
N PHE A 90 5.89 16.63 -9.96
CA PHE A 90 7.23 16.70 -9.38
C PHE A 90 8.32 16.18 -10.31
N ARG A 91 8.02 15.18 -11.14
CA ARG A 91 8.97 14.75 -12.18
C ARG A 91 9.23 15.85 -13.22
N ARG A 92 8.22 16.64 -13.55
CA ARG A 92 8.34 17.79 -14.48
C ARG A 92 9.04 18.99 -13.85
N ARG A 93 8.89 19.15 -12.53
CA ARG A 93 9.37 20.29 -11.74
C ARG A 93 10.07 19.81 -10.46
N PRO A 94 11.20 19.10 -10.56
CA PRO A 94 11.87 18.50 -9.41
C PRO A 94 12.37 19.53 -8.41
N GLU A 95 12.59 20.78 -8.83
CA GLU A 95 12.96 21.90 -7.96
C GLU A 95 11.93 22.16 -6.84
N LEU A 96 10.66 21.82 -7.05
CA LEU A 96 9.59 22.04 -6.07
C LEU A 96 9.68 21.06 -4.87
N LEU A 97 10.35 19.93 -5.03
CA LEU A 97 10.54 18.95 -3.95
C LEU A 97 11.38 19.48 -2.81
N SER A 98 12.27 20.43 -3.10
CA SER A 98 13.12 21.09 -2.11
C SER A 98 12.34 21.97 -1.12
N ARG A 99 11.02 22.15 -1.30
CA ARG A 99 10.19 23.10 -0.52
C ARG A 99 9.28 22.46 0.52
N ILE A 100 9.22 21.13 0.58
CA ILE A 100 8.28 20.39 1.43
C ILE A 100 8.92 19.20 2.14
N HIS A 101 8.33 18.80 3.25
CA HIS A 101 8.73 17.60 4.00
C HIS A 101 7.78 16.44 3.77
N VAL A 102 6.48 16.73 3.71
CA VAL A 102 5.43 15.72 3.62
C VAL A 102 4.45 16.06 2.50
N ILE A 103 4.09 15.06 1.71
CA ILE A 103 2.92 15.09 0.83
C ILE A 103 1.83 14.28 1.53
N GLU A 104 0.72 14.93 1.84
CA GLU A 104 -0.45 14.30 2.44
C GLU A 104 -1.60 14.27 1.43
N ILE A 105 -2.28 13.13 1.31
CA ILE A 105 -3.57 13.04 0.61
C ILE A 105 -4.62 12.69 1.63
N LYS A 106 -5.61 13.57 1.82
CA LYS A 106 -6.68 13.34 2.79
C LYS A 106 -8.03 13.87 2.36
N ARG A 107 -9.08 13.41 3.03
CA ARG A 107 -10.42 14.00 2.92
C ARG A 107 -10.45 15.38 3.59
N GLY A 108 -11.14 16.33 2.97
CA GLY A 108 -11.43 17.64 3.54
C GLY A 108 -12.85 18.11 3.21
N ASP A 109 -13.16 19.34 3.64
CA ASP A 109 -14.47 19.97 3.38
C ASP A 109 -14.58 20.54 1.96
N THR A 110 -13.44 20.89 1.35
CA THR A 110 -13.32 21.47 0.01
C THR A 110 -12.16 20.84 -0.77
N ALA A 111 -12.30 20.69 -2.08
CA ALA A 111 -11.24 20.18 -2.94
C ALA A 111 -10.15 21.25 -3.09
N ASP A 112 -9.04 21.08 -2.38
CA ASP A 112 -8.06 22.14 -2.21
C ASP A 112 -6.66 21.62 -1.92
N VAL A 113 -5.66 22.48 -2.13
CA VAL A 113 -4.27 22.21 -1.77
C VAL A 113 -3.90 23.16 -0.64
N LYS A 114 -3.76 22.63 0.57
CA LYS A 114 -3.44 23.40 1.77
C LYS A 114 -2.02 23.18 2.21
N ILE A 115 -1.36 24.27 2.59
CA ILE A 115 -0.07 24.22 3.26
C ILE A 115 -0.34 24.14 4.76
N GLN A 116 0.20 23.12 5.41
CA GLN A 116 0.24 23.01 6.86
C GLN A 116 1.68 23.20 7.30
N LYS A 117 1.84 24.07 8.30
CA LYS A 117 3.12 24.35 8.91
C LYS A 117 3.06 23.92 10.37
N ASP A 118 3.92 22.98 10.73
CA ASP A 118 3.99 22.48 12.10
C ASP A 118 4.79 23.43 13.01
N LEU A 119 4.75 23.16 14.32
CA LEU A 119 5.43 23.94 15.35
C LEU A 119 6.95 24.02 15.16
N ASP A 120 7.54 23.00 14.52
CA ASP A 120 8.97 22.92 14.21
C ASP A 120 9.30 23.40 12.78
N ASP A 121 8.40 24.16 12.17
CA ASP A 121 8.49 24.64 10.79
C ASP A 121 8.48 23.53 9.71
N ALA A 122 8.12 22.29 10.04
CA ALA A 122 7.88 21.27 9.01
C ALA A 122 6.73 21.71 8.09
N LEU A 123 6.90 21.42 6.80
CA LEU A 123 5.99 21.86 5.75
C LEU A 123 5.32 20.64 5.13
N THR A 124 4.01 20.56 5.32
CA THR A 124 3.16 19.53 4.75
C THR A 124 2.30 20.14 3.66
N ILE A 125 2.39 19.60 2.44
CA ILE A 125 1.43 19.91 1.37
C ILE A 125 0.30 18.90 1.44
N SER A 126 -0.91 19.38 1.74
CA SER A 126 -2.09 18.57 1.93
C SER A 126 -3.01 18.71 0.73
N ILE A 127 -3.13 17.64 -0.03
CA ILE A 127 -4.06 17.49 -1.16
C ILE A 127 -5.39 16.99 -0.57
N GLN A 128 -6.36 17.89 -0.47
CA GLN A 128 -7.66 17.63 0.11
C GLN A 128 -8.68 17.29 -0.97
N PHE A 129 -9.31 16.13 -0.83
CA PHE A 129 -10.43 15.74 -1.70
C PHE A 129 -11.76 15.81 -0.96
N VAL A 130 -12.84 15.96 -1.72
CA VAL A 130 -14.21 15.95 -1.20
C VAL A 130 -14.95 14.74 -1.72
N LYS A 131 -15.68 14.10 -0.82
CA LYS A 131 -16.64 13.05 -1.16
C LYS A 131 -17.99 13.70 -1.45
N PHE A 132 -18.62 13.32 -2.56
CA PHE A 132 -20.00 13.70 -2.85
C PHE A 132 -20.80 12.48 -3.31
N GLU A 133 -22.12 12.55 -3.13
CA GLU A 133 -23.05 11.50 -3.50
C GLU A 133 -24.08 12.04 -4.47
N ASN A 134 -24.15 11.43 -5.65
CA ASN A 134 -25.12 11.71 -6.67
C ASN A 134 -26.30 10.76 -6.50
N HIS A 135 -27.50 11.32 -6.30
CA HIS A 135 -28.73 10.56 -6.17
C HIS A 135 -29.52 10.63 -7.48
N GLY A 136 -29.96 9.47 -7.95
CA GLY A 136 -30.80 9.36 -9.14
C GLY A 136 -31.87 8.29 -8.98
N LYS A 137 -32.60 8.04 -10.07
CA LYS A 137 -33.49 6.89 -10.20
C LYS A 137 -33.02 5.99 -11.34
N VAL A 138 -33.19 4.69 -11.16
CA VAL A 138 -32.92 3.71 -12.22
C VAL A 138 -33.93 3.91 -13.35
N SER A 139 -33.39 4.06 -14.57
CA SER A 139 -34.13 4.15 -15.83
C SER A 139 -33.66 3.04 -16.77
N PHE A 140 -34.31 2.87 -17.91
CA PHE A 140 -33.88 1.91 -18.95
C PHE A 140 -32.47 2.17 -19.49
N GLN A 141 -31.92 3.37 -19.31
CA GLN A 141 -30.55 3.73 -19.72
C GLN A 141 -29.52 3.54 -18.60
N THR A 142 -29.95 3.25 -17.37
CA THR A 142 -29.05 3.10 -16.23
C THR A 142 -28.22 1.84 -16.36
N GLN A 143 -26.89 1.99 -16.37
CA GLN A 143 -25.98 0.86 -16.22
C GLN A 143 -26.03 0.37 -14.77
N LEU A 144 -26.54 -0.83 -14.57
CA LEU A 144 -26.62 -1.42 -13.24
C LEU A 144 -25.23 -1.88 -12.77
N PRO A 145 -24.91 -1.72 -11.47
CA PRO A 145 -23.67 -2.21 -10.90
C PRO A 145 -23.62 -3.75 -10.81
N CYS A 146 -24.75 -4.43 -10.98
CA CYS A 146 -24.91 -5.88 -10.90
C CYS A 146 -25.40 -6.47 -12.25
N ASN A 147 -25.20 -7.78 -12.44
CA ASN A 147 -25.69 -8.52 -13.61
C ASN A 147 -27.18 -8.89 -13.46
N ALA A 148 -28.04 -7.89 -13.22
CA ALA A 148 -29.49 -8.08 -13.08
C ALA A 148 -30.27 -7.35 -14.17
N SER A 149 -31.56 -7.67 -14.31
CA SER A 149 -32.44 -6.99 -15.25
C SER A 149 -32.78 -5.58 -14.77
N VAL A 150 -32.60 -4.57 -15.62
CA VAL A 150 -32.97 -3.17 -15.33
C VAL A 150 -34.43 -3.04 -14.90
N ALA A 151 -35.32 -3.88 -15.44
CA ALA A 151 -36.74 -3.86 -15.11
C ALA A 151 -37.03 -4.12 -13.62
N GLU A 152 -36.21 -4.93 -12.93
CA GLU A 152 -36.39 -5.25 -11.50
C GLU A 152 -36.12 -4.05 -10.58
N TYR A 153 -35.30 -3.11 -11.07
CA TYR A 153 -34.84 -1.95 -10.30
C TYR A 153 -35.42 -0.64 -10.82
N LEU A 154 -36.23 -0.65 -11.89
CA LEU A 154 -36.78 0.54 -12.50
C LEU A 154 -37.51 1.42 -11.47
N GLY A 155 -37.17 2.71 -11.44
CA GLY A 155 -37.74 3.68 -10.52
C GLY A 155 -37.16 3.65 -9.09
N ARG A 156 -36.34 2.66 -8.73
CA ARG A 156 -35.61 2.64 -7.45
C ARG A 156 -34.52 3.71 -7.42
N SER A 157 -34.15 4.13 -6.21
CA SER A 157 -33.05 5.07 -5.99
C SER A 157 -31.70 4.42 -6.30
N ILE A 158 -30.84 5.15 -7.00
CA ILE A 158 -29.43 4.80 -7.21
C ILE A 158 -28.57 5.90 -6.61
N VAL A 159 -27.53 5.51 -5.87
CA VAL A 159 -26.55 6.41 -5.27
C VAL A 159 -25.20 6.12 -5.88
N LYS A 160 -24.54 7.15 -6.41
CA LYS A 160 -23.15 7.09 -6.86
C LYS A 160 -22.29 7.95 -5.95
N THR A 161 -21.31 7.36 -5.31
CA THR A 161 -20.27 8.04 -4.55
C THR A 161 -19.09 8.33 -5.47
N ASP A 162 -18.73 9.60 -5.57
CA ASP A 162 -17.62 10.11 -6.37
C ASP A 162 -16.72 11.02 -5.50
N TYR A 163 -15.50 11.31 -5.99
CA TYR A 163 -14.56 12.19 -5.28
C TYR A 163 -13.96 13.25 -6.18
N GLU A 164 -13.93 14.47 -5.67
CA GLU A 164 -13.34 15.63 -6.34
C GLU A 164 -11.97 15.94 -5.74
N PHE A 165 -10.97 16.09 -6.60
CA PHE A 165 -9.60 16.46 -6.25
C PHE A 165 -9.26 17.82 -6.87
N PRO A 166 -8.39 18.61 -6.23
CA PRO A 166 -7.87 19.82 -6.87
C PRO A 166 -7.09 19.46 -8.13
N ASP A 167 -7.10 20.36 -9.12
CA ASP A 167 -6.29 20.16 -10.33
C ASP A 167 -4.78 20.32 -10.06
N SER A 168 -3.96 19.84 -11.00
CA SER A 168 -2.51 19.87 -10.87
C SER A 168 -1.92 21.28 -11.04
N GLN A 169 -2.62 22.21 -11.69
CA GLN A 169 -2.17 23.59 -11.86
C GLN A 169 -2.24 24.34 -10.53
N LYS A 170 -3.34 24.17 -9.79
CA LYS A 170 -3.54 24.69 -8.44
C LYS A 170 -2.48 24.13 -7.50
N PHE A 171 -2.23 22.82 -7.53
CA PHE A 171 -1.16 22.19 -6.76
C PHE A 171 0.21 22.84 -6.98
N VAL A 172 0.60 23.02 -8.24
CA VAL A 172 1.90 23.61 -8.58
C VAL A 172 1.97 25.08 -8.18
N SER A 173 0.89 25.85 -8.36
CA SER A 173 0.85 27.26 -7.98
C SER A 173 1.08 27.46 -6.48
N VAL A 174 0.46 26.62 -5.64
CA VAL A 174 0.64 26.63 -4.18
C VAL A 174 2.09 26.28 -3.80
N LEU A 175 2.66 25.24 -4.39
CA LEU A 175 4.05 24.85 -4.13
C LEU A 175 5.06 25.93 -4.52
N GLN A 176 4.82 26.64 -5.62
CA GLN A 176 5.70 27.74 -6.07
C GLN A 176 5.69 28.94 -5.12
N SER A 177 4.61 29.10 -4.34
CA SER A 177 4.52 30.16 -3.32
C SER A 177 5.25 29.84 -2.01
N LEU A 178 5.67 28.58 -1.81
CA LEU A 178 6.34 28.17 -0.59
C LEU A 178 7.74 28.78 -0.48
N PRO A 179 8.18 29.17 0.74
CA PRO A 179 9.57 29.53 0.98
C PRO A 179 10.48 28.30 0.82
N GLU A 180 11.78 28.54 0.91
CA GLU A 180 12.74 27.44 1.05
C GLU A 180 12.44 26.62 2.31
N ARG A 181 12.59 25.31 2.18
CA ARG A 181 12.37 24.36 3.27
C ARG A 181 13.46 24.51 4.32
N LYS A 182 13.06 24.74 5.57
CA LYS A 182 13.98 24.65 6.72
C LYS A 182 14.34 23.22 7.02
N GLU A 183 15.51 23.00 7.59
CA GLU A 183 15.89 21.70 8.14
C GLU A 183 15.13 21.43 9.43
N VAL A 184 14.43 20.28 9.47
CA VAL A 184 13.65 19.84 10.63
C VAL A 184 14.18 18.50 11.11
N SER A 185 14.55 18.42 12.39
CA SER A 185 15.26 17.29 13.00
C SER A 185 14.55 15.94 12.83
N ARG A 186 13.22 15.87 12.97
CA ARG A 186 12.46 14.62 12.75
C ARG A 186 12.43 14.13 11.30
N PHE A 187 12.89 14.94 10.35
CA PHE A 187 13.06 14.57 8.94
C PHE A 187 14.54 14.48 8.53
N GLN A 188 15.46 14.47 9.50
CA GLN A 188 16.90 14.23 9.28
C GLN A 188 17.24 12.76 9.48
N PHE A 189 16.87 11.92 8.50
CA PHE A 189 17.16 10.49 8.49
C PHE A 189 17.83 10.06 7.18
N SER A 190 18.42 8.87 7.18
CA SER A 190 18.95 8.25 5.98
C SER A 190 17.84 7.98 4.95
N ARG A 191 18.08 8.42 3.72
CA ARG A 191 17.14 8.30 2.60
C ARG A 191 17.22 6.93 1.92
N ASP A 192 18.17 6.08 2.30
CA ASP A 192 18.46 4.81 1.62
C ASP A 192 17.25 3.87 1.67
N PHE A 193 16.55 3.80 2.80
CA PHE A 193 15.37 2.94 2.91
C PHE A 193 14.20 3.44 2.05
N LEU A 194 13.99 4.76 1.97
CA LEU A 194 13.00 5.33 1.05
C LEU A 194 13.38 5.04 -0.41
N GLY A 195 14.68 5.10 -0.74
CA GLY A 195 15.19 4.70 -2.06
C GLY A 195 14.98 3.21 -2.34
N TYR A 196 15.18 2.35 -1.33
CA TYR A 196 14.87 0.92 -1.40
C TYR A 196 13.40 0.68 -1.72
N LEU A 197 12.47 1.36 -1.05
CA LEU A 197 11.03 1.27 -1.32
C LEU A 197 10.67 1.84 -2.71
N ALA A 198 11.22 2.99 -3.06
CA ALA A 198 10.97 3.64 -4.36
C ALA A 198 11.38 2.74 -5.54
N SER A 199 12.49 2.00 -5.43
CA SER A 199 12.93 1.05 -6.45
C SER A 199 11.94 -0.09 -6.71
N ARG A 200 11.02 -0.34 -5.76
CA ARG A 200 9.96 -1.35 -5.80
C ARG A 200 8.57 -0.76 -6.06
N GLY A 201 8.49 0.54 -6.33
CA GLY A 201 7.21 1.24 -6.51
C GLY A 201 6.40 1.35 -5.22
N ALA A 202 7.07 1.30 -4.07
CA ALA A 202 6.45 1.37 -2.75
C ALA A 202 6.73 2.71 -2.06
N ILE A 203 5.77 3.17 -1.26
CA ILE A 203 5.94 4.29 -0.33
C ILE A 203 5.83 3.79 1.12
N LEU A 204 6.51 4.50 2.01
CA LEU A 204 6.38 4.28 3.44
C LEU A 204 5.02 4.80 3.93
N LYS A 205 4.20 3.90 4.49
CA LYS A 205 3.01 4.23 5.26
C LYS A 205 3.41 4.34 6.74
N PHE A 206 3.20 5.52 7.30
CA PHE A 206 3.41 5.80 8.72
C PHE A 206 2.25 6.65 9.24
N SER A 207 1.97 6.60 10.54
CA SER A 207 1.04 7.54 11.17
C SER A 207 1.77 8.86 11.45
N HIS A 208 1.10 9.99 11.27
CA HIS A 208 1.76 11.29 11.41
C HIS A 208 2.30 11.50 12.84
N GLU A 209 1.64 10.90 13.82
CA GLU A 209 2.03 10.86 15.23
C GLU A 209 3.43 10.27 15.43
N LEU A 210 3.81 9.22 14.70
CA LEU A 210 5.15 8.61 14.78
C LEU A 210 6.26 9.62 14.46
N SER A 211 6.01 10.60 13.58
CA SER A 211 7.02 11.62 13.28
C SER A 211 7.31 12.55 14.46
N PHE A 212 6.39 12.68 15.41
CA PHE A 212 6.56 13.48 16.62
C PHE A 212 6.98 12.66 17.85
N GLU A 213 6.86 11.34 17.78
CA GLU A 213 7.21 10.43 18.87
C GLU A 213 8.71 10.50 19.17
N LYS A 214 9.05 10.55 20.47
CA LYS A 214 10.42 10.63 20.96
C LYS A 214 10.70 9.56 22.00
N THR A 215 11.94 9.09 22.02
CA THR A 215 12.50 8.33 23.14
C THR A 215 12.65 9.24 24.37
N ALA A 216 12.89 8.66 25.56
CA ALA A 216 13.14 9.46 26.77
C ALA A 216 14.40 10.32 26.66
N GLN A 217 15.35 9.94 25.80
CA GLN A 217 16.56 10.71 25.48
C GLN A 217 16.28 11.88 24.51
N GLY A 218 15.06 11.99 24.00
CA GLY A 218 14.64 13.07 23.10
C GLY A 218 14.91 12.81 21.62
N GLU A 219 15.33 11.60 21.25
CA GLU A 219 15.56 11.19 19.87
C GLU A 219 14.23 10.86 19.20
N TYR A 220 14.05 11.26 17.93
CA TYR A 220 12.81 10.98 17.21
C TYR A 220 12.75 9.53 16.77
N VAL A 221 11.67 8.83 17.13
CA VAL A 221 11.48 7.41 16.85
C VAL A 221 11.50 7.13 15.34
N LEU A 222 10.86 7.99 14.54
CA LEU A 222 10.88 7.87 13.07
C LEU A 222 12.31 7.90 12.50
N VAL A 223 13.18 8.75 13.05
CA VAL A 223 14.58 8.89 12.60
C VAL A 223 15.36 7.63 12.92
N GLU A 224 15.24 7.12 14.15
CA GLU A 224 15.91 5.89 14.58
C GLU A 224 15.48 4.69 13.72
N LEU A 225 14.17 4.52 13.49
CA LEU A 225 13.62 3.47 12.66
C LEU A 225 14.14 3.53 11.22
N LEU A 226 14.09 4.70 10.58
CA LEU A 226 14.51 4.84 9.19
C LEU A 226 16.02 4.69 9.00
N ASN A 227 16.82 5.10 9.97
CA ASN A 227 18.26 4.86 9.96
C ASN A 227 18.58 3.36 10.09
N ARG A 228 17.93 2.66 11.02
CA ARG A 228 18.07 1.21 11.16
C ARG A 228 17.69 0.47 9.88
N LEU A 229 16.53 0.78 9.32
CA LEU A 229 16.05 0.15 8.08
C LEU A 229 16.93 0.48 6.88
N ALA A 230 17.52 1.67 6.83
CA ALA A 230 18.49 2.03 5.81
C ALA A 230 19.71 1.10 5.83
N ASP A 231 20.24 0.80 7.01
CA ASP A 231 21.39 -0.10 7.13
C ASP A 231 21.03 -1.56 6.80
N GLU A 232 19.87 -2.03 7.25
CA GLU A 232 19.36 -3.36 6.91
C GLU A 232 19.07 -3.52 5.41
N SER A 233 18.63 -2.45 4.73
CA SER A 233 18.30 -2.48 3.30
C SER A 233 19.51 -2.70 2.39
N LYS A 234 20.73 -2.44 2.88
CA LYS A 234 22.00 -2.66 2.15
C LYS A 234 22.39 -4.14 2.09
N GLN A 235 21.78 -4.97 2.94
CA GLN A 235 22.09 -6.39 3.05
C GLN A 235 21.41 -7.21 1.94
N PRO A 236 21.87 -8.43 1.62
CA PRO A 236 21.36 -9.20 0.47
C PRO A 236 20.02 -9.92 0.67
N PHE A 237 19.40 -9.84 1.85
CA PHE A 237 18.28 -10.70 2.28
C PHE A 237 16.87 -10.19 1.92
N HIS A 238 16.59 -9.93 0.63
CA HIS A 238 15.31 -9.32 0.20
C HIS A 238 14.55 -10.11 -0.86
N GLN A 239 14.88 -11.39 -1.08
CA GLN A 239 14.32 -12.14 -2.21
C GLN A 239 12.84 -12.47 -1.99
N HIS A 240 12.43 -12.83 -0.77
CA HIS A 240 11.04 -13.10 -0.46
C HIS A 240 10.24 -11.81 -0.33
N MET A 241 10.82 -10.74 0.22
CA MET A 241 10.20 -9.41 0.16
C MET A 241 9.88 -8.99 -1.28
N ASN A 242 10.84 -9.13 -2.21
CA ASN A 242 10.62 -8.84 -3.63
C ASN A 242 9.53 -9.74 -4.24
N TYR A 243 9.56 -11.03 -3.93
CA TYR A 243 8.54 -11.97 -4.36
C TYR A 243 7.15 -11.52 -3.90
N TRP A 244 6.98 -11.15 -2.65
CA TRP A 244 5.71 -10.73 -2.11
C TRP A 244 5.24 -9.37 -2.61
N PHE A 245 6.12 -8.39 -2.79
CA PHE A 245 5.77 -7.19 -3.53
C PHE A 245 5.27 -7.51 -4.95
N GLN A 246 5.83 -8.54 -5.61
CA GLN A 246 5.37 -8.95 -6.93
C GLN A 246 4.00 -9.64 -6.86
N GLN A 247 3.77 -10.48 -5.85
CA GLN A 247 2.48 -11.14 -5.65
C GLN A 247 1.38 -10.13 -5.32
N ILE A 248 1.67 -9.15 -4.45
CA ILE A 248 0.73 -8.07 -4.14
C ILE A 248 0.44 -7.24 -5.40
N HIS A 249 1.47 -6.84 -6.15
CA HIS A 249 1.32 -6.11 -7.41
C HIS A 249 0.46 -6.86 -8.44
N LYS A 250 0.63 -8.18 -8.59
CA LYS A 250 -0.15 -8.99 -9.55
C LYS A 250 -1.62 -9.11 -9.17
N ASN A 251 -1.93 -9.07 -7.87
CA ASN A 251 -3.24 -9.44 -7.35
C ASN A 251 -4.03 -8.29 -6.71
N SER A 252 -3.44 -7.12 -6.48
CA SER A 252 -4.11 -5.91 -5.97
C SER A 252 -4.06 -4.79 -7.01
N SER A 253 -5.22 -4.28 -7.41
CA SER A 253 -5.31 -3.16 -8.36
C SER A 253 -4.67 -1.88 -7.84
N GLN A 254 -4.80 -1.57 -6.55
CA GLN A 254 -4.08 -0.44 -5.96
C GLN A 254 -2.57 -0.62 -6.04
N ALA A 255 -2.08 -1.83 -5.77
CA ALA A 255 -0.65 -2.15 -5.83
C ALA A 255 -0.09 -2.18 -7.26
N GLN A 256 -0.95 -2.30 -8.28
CA GLN A 256 -0.57 -2.10 -9.67
C GLN A 256 -0.12 -0.65 -9.93
N LEU A 257 -0.70 0.30 -9.19
CA LEU A 257 -0.36 1.72 -9.31
C LEU A 257 0.72 2.14 -8.31
N ILE A 258 0.53 2.00 -7.00
CA ILE A 258 1.52 2.41 -5.99
C ILE A 258 1.39 1.46 -4.80
N GLN A 259 2.48 0.84 -4.37
CA GLN A 259 2.49 -0.08 -3.22
C GLN A 259 2.73 0.66 -1.90
N LEU A 260 2.36 0.03 -0.79
CA LEU A 260 2.65 0.53 0.55
C LEU A 260 3.63 -0.43 1.25
N PHE A 261 4.40 0.13 2.18
CA PHE A 261 5.12 -0.59 3.22
C PHE A 261 4.87 0.12 4.55
N ALA A 262 4.34 -0.56 5.56
CA ALA A 262 3.95 0.09 6.80
C ALA A 262 4.91 -0.18 7.97
N ILE A 263 5.10 0.83 8.80
CA ILE A 263 5.68 0.71 10.14
C ILE A 263 4.59 1.05 11.15
N ILE A 264 4.30 0.14 12.08
CA ILE A 264 3.11 0.21 12.93
C ILE A 264 3.51 0.07 14.40
N ASN A 265 3.01 0.94 15.27
CA ASN A 265 3.21 0.81 16.71
C ASN A 265 2.33 -0.32 17.26
N GLU A 266 2.93 -1.39 17.77
CA GLU A 266 2.22 -2.49 18.42
C GLU A 266 3.04 -3.02 19.60
N THR A 267 2.36 -3.47 20.66
CA THR A 267 3.03 -4.05 21.85
C THR A 267 3.90 -5.26 21.50
N GLU A 268 3.42 -6.12 20.60
CA GLU A 268 4.19 -7.28 20.12
C GLU A 268 4.92 -6.96 18.81
N LEU A 269 6.19 -7.37 18.72
CA LEU A 269 6.93 -7.31 17.46
C LEU A 269 6.40 -8.35 16.46
N LYS A 270 6.00 -7.88 15.28
CA LYS A 270 5.43 -8.65 14.19
C LYS A 270 5.93 -8.14 12.86
N ALA A 271 5.94 -9.03 11.88
CA ALA A 271 6.19 -8.68 10.49
C ALA A 271 5.35 -9.58 9.57
N GLY A 272 5.04 -9.10 8.36
CA GLY A 272 4.38 -9.90 7.34
C GLY A 272 3.59 -9.09 6.34
N VAL A 273 2.43 -9.59 5.97
CA VAL A 273 1.48 -8.99 5.04
C VAL A 273 0.21 -8.58 5.78
N ARG A 274 -0.12 -7.29 5.75
CA ARG A 274 -1.35 -6.74 6.31
C ARG A 274 -2.37 -6.49 5.22
N VAL A 275 -3.64 -6.64 5.60
CA VAL A 275 -4.82 -6.40 4.76
C VAL A 275 -5.72 -5.45 5.54
N GLU A 276 -5.79 -4.19 5.12
CA GLU A 276 -6.72 -3.21 5.70
C GLU A 276 -8.14 -3.48 5.16
N ASP A 277 -9.05 -3.76 6.09
CA ASP A 277 -10.44 -4.07 5.80
C ASP A 277 -11.36 -2.93 6.24
N ALA A 278 -12.37 -2.61 5.43
CA ALA A 278 -13.45 -1.69 5.80
C ALA A 278 -14.27 -2.18 7.03
N ARG A 279 -14.18 -3.46 7.41
CA ARG A 279 -14.95 -4.10 8.49
C ARG A 279 -14.45 -3.87 9.91
N ASP A 280 -13.22 -3.40 10.12
CA ASP A 280 -12.65 -3.34 11.49
C ASP A 280 -13.27 -2.25 12.39
N VAL A 281 -14.14 -1.36 11.86
CA VAL A 281 -14.78 -0.29 12.66
C VAL A 281 -16.25 -0.05 12.34
N SER A 282 -16.73 -0.29 11.11
CA SER A 282 -18.16 -0.10 10.78
C SER A 282 -18.91 -1.43 10.81
N GLN A 283 -19.94 -1.55 11.65
CA GLN A 283 -20.87 -2.69 11.75
C GLN A 283 -21.66 -3.00 10.46
N VAL A 284 -21.35 -2.36 9.34
CA VAL A 284 -21.96 -2.60 8.03
C VAL A 284 -20.93 -3.29 7.13
N VAL A 285 -21.16 -4.58 6.89
CA VAL A 285 -20.34 -5.41 6.01
C VAL A 285 -20.42 -4.87 4.59
N ASN A 286 -19.32 -4.28 4.09
CA ASN A 286 -19.09 -4.09 2.65
C ASN A 286 -18.12 -5.17 2.14
N PRO A 287 -18.60 -6.36 1.74
CA PRO A 287 -17.78 -7.49 1.30
C PRO A 287 -17.15 -7.28 -0.08
N GLN A 288 -17.44 -6.16 -0.77
CA GLN A 288 -16.90 -5.83 -2.09
C GLN A 288 -15.97 -4.61 -2.09
N ALA A 289 -15.70 -4.00 -0.93
CA ALA A 289 -14.65 -2.99 -0.85
C ALA A 289 -13.29 -3.67 -1.13
N PRO A 290 -12.46 -3.14 -2.06
CA PRO A 290 -11.15 -3.71 -2.32
C PRO A 290 -10.25 -3.56 -1.09
N ASP A 291 -9.60 -4.66 -0.71
CA ASP A 291 -8.67 -4.66 0.42
C ASP A 291 -7.36 -3.94 0.06
N VAL A 292 -6.87 -3.06 0.93
CA VAL A 292 -5.54 -2.46 0.77
C VAL A 292 -4.52 -3.37 1.42
N THR A 293 -3.70 -4.02 0.58
CA THR A 293 -2.76 -5.07 0.98
C THR A 293 -1.32 -4.58 0.88
N TYR A 294 -0.51 -4.80 1.91
CA TYR A 294 0.87 -4.32 1.95
C TYR A 294 1.76 -5.11 2.91
N LEU A 295 3.08 -4.98 2.72
CA LEU A 295 4.06 -5.48 3.67
C LEU A 295 4.16 -4.55 4.88
N TYR A 296 4.40 -5.11 6.06
CA TYR A 296 4.57 -4.30 7.26
C TYR A 296 5.55 -4.92 8.26
N ILE A 297 6.06 -4.06 9.12
CA ILE A 297 6.77 -4.38 10.34
C ILE A 297 6.16 -3.59 11.49
N THR A 298 6.33 -4.06 12.72
CA THR A 298 5.95 -3.30 13.91
C THR A 298 7.15 -2.81 14.69
N TYR A 299 6.91 -1.77 15.49
CA TYR A 299 7.83 -1.27 16.49
C TYR A 299 7.09 -1.03 17.81
N ASN A 300 7.85 -0.94 18.89
CA ASN A 300 7.41 -0.41 20.17
C ASN A 300 8.54 0.40 20.82
N VAL A 301 8.20 1.17 21.84
CA VAL A 301 9.18 1.86 22.68
C VAL A 301 9.08 1.27 24.08
N GLU A 302 10.12 0.55 24.51
CA GLU A 302 10.21 -0.05 25.85
C GLU A 302 11.56 0.27 26.47
N ASN A 303 11.56 0.65 27.75
CA ASN A 303 12.78 0.97 28.52
C ASN A 303 13.70 1.96 27.78
N ASP A 304 13.09 3.00 27.20
CA ASP A 304 13.76 4.05 26.43
C ASP A 304 14.51 3.57 25.18
N ARG A 305 14.14 2.40 24.64
CA ARG A 305 14.69 1.86 23.40
C ARG A 305 13.58 1.62 22.40
N VAL A 306 13.86 1.94 21.13
CA VAL A 306 12.97 1.59 20.03
C VAL A 306 13.25 0.14 19.63
N ASN A 307 12.34 -0.75 19.98
CA ASN A 307 12.39 -2.12 19.47
C ASN A 307 11.58 -2.18 18.18
N ALA A 308 12.17 -2.72 17.13
CA ALA A 308 11.52 -2.87 15.83
C ALA A 308 11.84 -4.24 15.24
N ALA A 309 10.86 -4.79 14.53
CA ALA A 309 11.04 -5.96 13.71
C ALA A 309 12.03 -5.68 12.56
N GLU A 310 12.97 -6.59 12.33
CA GLU A 310 14.00 -6.45 11.29
C GLU A 310 13.45 -6.84 9.91
N LEU A 311 14.03 -6.25 8.85
CA LEU A 311 13.78 -6.65 7.46
C LEU A 311 14.17 -8.12 7.23
N LYS A 312 15.18 -8.62 7.94
CA LYS A 312 15.58 -10.03 7.90
C LYS A 312 14.48 -10.94 8.45
N ASP A 313 13.85 -10.54 9.56
CA ASP A 313 12.74 -11.29 10.14
C ASP A 313 11.51 -11.24 9.25
N LEU A 314 11.25 -10.10 8.60
CA LEU A 314 10.23 -9.99 7.57
C LEU A 314 10.51 -10.95 6.41
N ASP A 315 11.71 -10.95 5.81
CA ASP A 315 12.04 -11.82 4.68
C ASP A 315 11.90 -13.31 5.06
N LYS A 316 12.35 -13.70 6.26
CA LYS A 316 12.18 -15.06 6.80
C LYS A 316 10.71 -15.41 7.04
N CYS A 317 9.93 -14.48 7.57
CA CYS A 317 8.49 -14.68 7.76
C CYS A 317 7.79 -14.93 6.42
N LEU A 318 8.13 -14.13 5.42
CA LEU A 318 7.62 -14.23 4.06
C LEU A 318 8.10 -15.50 3.35
N GLN A 319 9.30 -16.00 3.65
CA GLN A 319 9.78 -17.30 3.21
C GLN A 319 8.88 -18.42 3.72
N ASN A 320 8.65 -18.48 5.03
CA ASN A 320 7.79 -19.50 5.64
C ASN A 320 6.40 -19.51 4.99
N PHE A 321 5.81 -18.33 4.77
CA PHE A 321 4.53 -18.25 4.08
C PHE A 321 4.61 -18.74 2.64
N THR A 322 5.71 -18.47 1.92
CA THR A 322 5.97 -18.95 0.56
C THR A 322 6.06 -20.47 0.51
N ASP A 323 6.70 -21.10 1.48
CA ASP A 323 6.84 -22.56 1.56
C ASP A 323 5.49 -23.22 1.89
N ASP A 324 4.72 -22.59 2.78
CA ASP A 324 3.33 -22.99 3.11
C ASP A 324 2.35 -22.78 1.94
N MET A 325 2.68 -21.95 0.93
CA MET A 325 1.85 -21.71 -0.27
C MET A 325 1.72 -22.92 -1.18
N SER A 326 2.52 -23.96 -0.99
CA SER A 326 2.43 -25.19 -1.78
C SER A 326 1.09 -25.96 -1.59
N GLY A 327 0.15 -25.43 -0.79
CA GLY A 327 -1.24 -25.91 -0.63
C GLY A 327 -2.36 -24.87 -0.89
N PHE A 328 -3.63 -25.34 -0.83
CA PHE A 328 -4.91 -24.66 -1.18
C PHE A 328 -5.31 -23.41 -0.34
N LYS A 329 -4.39 -22.66 0.27
CA LYS A 329 -4.73 -21.62 1.28
C LYS A 329 -4.80 -20.17 0.78
N PHE A 330 -4.71 -19.93 -0.53
CA PHE A 330 -5.20 -18.67 -1.09
C PHE A 330 -6.68 -18.79 -1.38
N ARG A 331 -7.49 -17.84 -0.92
CA ARG A 331 -8.76 -17.59 -1.61
C ARG A 331 -8.36 -17.19 -3.03
N LYS A 332 -8.57 -18.09 -3.99
CA LYS A 332 -8.54 -17.69 -5.40
C LYS A 332 -9.47 -16.47 -5.48
N PRO A 333 -9.05 -15.36 -6.11
CA PRO A 333 -10.01 -14.33 -6.47
C PRO A 333 -11.19 -15.05 -7.13
N ALA A 334 -12.42 -14.73 -6.71
CA ALA A 334 -13.55 -15.13 -7.53
C ALA A 334 -13.17 -14.71 -8.95
N SER A 335 -13.38 -15.56 -9.96
CA SER A 335 -12.81 -15.40 -11.31
C SER A 335 -13.15 -14.07 -12.02
N GLN A 336 -13.88 -13.18 -11.36
CA GLN A 336 -14.27 -11.84 -11.77
C GLN A 336 -13.92 -10.71 -10.77
N GLU A 337 -13.45 -10.99 -9.55
CA GLU A 337 -13.21 -9.98 -8.50
C GLU A 337 -11.74 -10.03 -8.00
N LYS A 338 -10.95 -9.02 -8.36
CA LYS A 338 -9.55 -8.81 -7.88
C LYS A 338 -9.50 -8.21 -6.45
N THR A 339 -10.57 -8.27 -5.68
CA THR A 339 -10.79 -7.34 -4.56
C THR A 339 -10.34 -7.87 -3.19
N SER A 340 -9.93 -9.13 -3.05
CA SER A 340 -9.42 -9.66 -1.77
C SER A 340 -8.57 -10.93 -1.99
N TYR A 341 -7.24 -10.79 -2.01
CA TYR A 341 -6.31 -11.92 -2.25
C TYR A 341 -5.80 -12.60 -0.96
N LEU A 342 -5.68 -11.88 0.17
CA LEU A 342 -4.90 -12.35 1.34
C LEU A 342 -5.61 -12.26 2.69
N LYS A 343 -6.93 -12.06 2.75
CA LYS A 343 -7.63 -11.89 4.04
C LYS A 343 -7.51 -13.11 4.97
N PRO A 344 -7.15 -12.98 6.27
CA PRO A 344 -7.04 -11.76 7.11
C PRO A 344 -5.66 -11.08 7.16
N GLY A 345 -4.78 -11.33 6.20
CA GLY A 345 -3.36 -11.04 6.28
C GLY A 345 -2.61 -12.19 6.95
N TYR A 346 -1.28 -12.14 6.87
CA TYR A 346 -0.37 -13.16 7.40
C TYR A 346 0.75 -12.47 8.16
N ASN A 347 1.04 -12.91 9.38
CA ASN A 347 2.13 -12.33 10.18
C ASN A 347 2.83 -13.38 11.04
N CYS A 348 4.11 -13.10 11.32
CA CYS A 348 4.91 -13.87 12.25
C CYS A 348 5.18 -13.00 13.47
N ARG A 349 5.11 -13.61 14.66
CA ARG A 349 5.62 -13.00 15.88
C ARG A 349 7.13 -13.08 15.90
N ILE A 350 7.77 -11.97 16.25
CA ILE A 350 9.21 -11.86 16.37
C ILE A 350 9.52 -11.87 17.87
N PRO A 351 10.31 -12.85 18.35
CA PRO A 351 10.73 -12.85 19.74
C PRO A 351 11.52 -11.56 20.01
N LEU A 352 11.15 -10.84 21.07
CA LEU A 352 12.06 -9.85 21.65
C LEU A 352 13.30 -10.62 22.09
N GLY A 353 14.47 -10.27 21.56
CA GLY A 353 15.72 -10.93 21.91
C GLY A 353 15.87 -10.99 23.43
N THR A 354 16.14 -12.19 23.95
CA THR A 354 16.48 -12.43 25.36
C THR A 354 17.76 -11.73 25.76
#